data_AF-A0A2D7J9J0-F1
#
_entry.id   AF-A0A2D7J9J0-F1
#
_cell.length_a   1.000
_cell.length_b   1.000
_cell.length_c   1.000
_cell.angle_alpha   90.00
_cell.angle_beta   90.00
_cell.angle_gamma   90.00
#
_symmetry.space_group_name_H-M   'P 1'
#
loop_
_entity.id
_entity.type
_entity.pdbx_description
1 polymer ?
#
loop_
_entity_poly.entity_id
_entity_poly.type
_entity_poly.pdbx_seq_one_letter_code
_entity_poly.pdbx_strand_id
1 'polypeptide(L)'
;ILQGLDAPETFCVTLNDTASINPHRILGRFNYAHPQFTVAGMQAQQRWEDINGYNGTWFCGAYWRNGFHEDGLSSGLRVAESLCAARQMAA
;
A
#
# COMPACT_ATOMS: atom_id res chain seq x y z
N ILE A 1 -22.12 -11.46 -0.80
CA ILE A 1 -21.73 -10.82 -2.10
C ILE A 1 -20.19 -10.74 -2.20
N LEU A 2 -19.64 -10.59 -3.42
CA LEU A 2 -18.22 -10.45 -3.86
C LEU A 2 -17.15 -11.36 -3.20
N GLN A 3 -17.18 -11.50 -1.89
CA GLN A 3 -16.42 -12.42 -1.05
C GLN A 3 -17.02 -13.83 -0.95
N GLY A 4 -18.25 -14.04 -1.46
CA GLY A 4 -18.88 -15.38 -1.52
C GLY A 4 -19.16 -16.05 -0.15
N LEU A 5 -19.26 -15.27 0.92
CA LEU A 5 -19.49 -15.81 2.28
C LEU A 5 -20.87 -16.45 2.41
N ASP A 6 -20.92 -17.68 2.93
CA ASP A 6 -22.14 -18.35 3.38
C ASP A 6 -22.43 -17.96 4.83
N ALA A 7 -23.51 -17.19 5.03
CA ALA A 7 -23.89 -16.65 6.31
C ALA A 7 -25.40 -16.33 6.33
N PRO A 8 -26.03 -16.35 7.52
CA PRO A 8 -27.45 -16.01 7.66
C PRO A 8 -27.76 -14.55 7.29
N GLU A 9 -26.74 -13.68 7.30
CA GLU A 9 -26.85 -12.25 7.05
C GLU A 9 -25.91 -11.82 5.92
N THR A 10 -26.23 -10.73 5.22
CA THR A 10 -25.33 -10.13 4.22
C THR A 10 -24.36 -9.18 4.90
N PHE A 11 -23.06 -9.42 4.72
CA PHE A 11 -22.01 -8.48 5.13
C PHE A 11 -21.79 -7.41 4.05
N CYS A 12 -21.82 -6.15 4.47
CA CYS A 12 -21.59 -4.99 3.63
C CYS A 12 -20.40 -4.19 4.13
N VAL A 13 -19.67 -3.58 3.19
CA VAL A 13 -18.63 -2.57 3.48
C VAL A 13 -19.07 -1.29 2.81
N THR A 14 -19.09 -0.21 3.58
CA THR A 14 -19.47 1.13 3.11
C THR A 14 -18.29 2.08 3.29
N LEU A 15 -18.06 2.95 2.31
CA LEU A 15 -17.04 3.99 2.37
C LEU A 15 -17.71 5.34 2.60
N ASN A 16 -17.35 6.00 3.70
CA ASN A 16 -17.70 7.40 4.01
C ASN A 16 -19.21 7.75 4.08
N ASP A 17 -20.10 6.77 4.23
CA ASP A 17 -21.55 6.98 4.40
C ASP A 17 -22.06 6.39 5.73
N THR A 18 -21.37 6.70 6.82
CA THR A 18 -21.70 6.15 8.15
C THR A 18 -23.07 6.60 8.65
N ALA A 19 -23.54 7.79 8.27
CA ALA A 19 -24.81 8.35 8.73
C ALA A 19 -26.03 7.54 8.26
N SER A 20 -25.92 6.85 7.11
CA SER A 20 -27.00 6.04 6.54
C SER A 20 -27.10 4.64 7.14
N ILE A 21 -26.19 4.25 8.05
CA ILE A 21 -26.11 2.89 8.61
C ILE A 21 -26.70 2.87 10.02
N ASN A 22 -27.56 1.89 10.31
CA ASN A 22 -28.02 1.64 11.67
C ASN A 22 -26.81 1.37 12.60
N PRO A 23 -26.58 2.17 13.65
CA PRO A 23 -25.38 2.06 14.48
C PRO A 23 -25.26 0.71 15.20
N HIS A 24 -26.38 0.04 15.49
CA HIS A 24 -26.40 -1.29 16.11
C HIS A 24 -26.04 -2.44 15.15
N ARG A 25 -25.86 -2.14 13.86
CA ARG A 25 -25.45 -3.11 12.82
C ARG A 25 -24.00 -2.94 12.39
N ILE A 26 -23.26 -1.98 12.95
CA ILE A 26 -21.85 -1.73 12.59
C ILE A 26 -20.95 -2.72 13.34
N LEU A 27 -20.30 -3.61 12.61
CA LEU A 27 -19.37 -4.60 13.15
C LEU A 27 -17.97 -4.03 13.40
N GLY A 28 -17.57 -3.03 12.63
CA GLY A 28 -16.25 -2.40 12.73
C GLY A 28 -16.20 -1.08 11.98
N ARG A 29 -15.32 -0.19 12.43
CA ARG A 29 -15.00 1.08 11.77
C ARG A 29 -13.50 1.20 11.65
N PHE A 30 -13.05 1.58 10.47
CA PHE A 30 -11.63 1.68 10.16
C PHE A 30 -11.38 3.02 9.47
N ASN A 31 -10.35 3.73 9.92
CA ASN A 31 -9.90 4.96 9.29
C ASN A 31 -8.67 4.64 8.44
N TYR A 32 -8.78 4.85 7.14
CA TYR A 32 -7.69 4.67 6.19
C TYR A 32 -7.37 5.99 5.50
N ALA A 33 -6.08 6.20 5.23
CA ALA A 33 -5.62 7.24 4.34
C ALA A 33 -5.35 6.62 2.97
N HIS A 34 -5.83 7.27 1.91
CA HIS A 34 -5.51 6.89 0.53
C HIS A 34 -4.48 7.87 -0.04
N PRO A 35 -3.47 7.37 -0.79
CA PRO A 35 -2.52 8.24 -1.46
C PRO A 35 -3.25 9.10 -2.50
N GLN A 36 -2.86 10.38 -2.56
CA GLN A 36 -3.30 11.27 -3.63
C GLN A 36 -2.26 11.27 -4.75
N PHE A 37 -2.71 11.02 -5.97
CA PHE A 37 -1.84 11.06 -7.14
C PHE A 37 -1.72 12.50 -7.63
N THR A 38 -0.49 13.00 -7.63
CA THR A 38 -0.15 14.33 -8.13
C THR A 38 1.00 14.22 -9.11
N VAL A 39 1.09 15.17 -10.04
CA VAL A 39 2.22 15.24 -10.99
C VAL A 39 3.55 15.32 -10.26
N ALA A 40 3.64 16.14 -9.20
CA ALA A 40 4.83 16.26 -8.37
C ALA A 40 5.18 14.93 -7.67
N GLY A 41 4.19 14.19 -7.18
CA GLY A 41 4.38 12.86 -6.59
C GLY A 41 4.91 11.85 -7.60
N MET A 42 4.35 11.81 -8.81
CA MET A 42 4.82 10.93 -9.88
C MET A 42 6.26 11.25 -10.31
N GLN A 43 6.63 12.53 -10.37
CA GLN A 43 8.02 12.95 -10.62
C GLN A 43 8.95 12.53 -9.49
N ALA A 44 8.51 12.66 -8.23
CA ALA A 44 9.29 12.22 -7.08
C ALA A 44 9.51 10.70 -7.05
N GLN A 45 8.54 9.89 -7.49
CA GLN A 45 8.68 8.43 -7.59
C GLN A 45 9.85 8.01 -8.51
N GLN A 46 10.17 8.78 -9.55
CA GLN A 46 11.30 8.49 -10.46
C GLN A 46 12.66 8.67 -9.79
N ARG A 47 12.71 9.43 -8.68
CA ARG A 47 13.92 9.76 -7.93
C ARG A 47 14.20 8.75 -6.81
N TRP A 48 13.91 7.47 -7.08
CA TRP A 48 14.08 6.41 -6.09
C TRP A 48 15.54 6.25 -5.65
N GLU A 49 16.48 6.42 -6.58
CA GLU A 49 17.93 6.32 -6.35
C GLU A 49 18.50 7.50 -5.55
N ASP A 50 17.76 8.60 -5.41
CA ASP A 50 18.19 9.77 -4.62
C ASP A 50 18.23 9.45 -3.11
N ILE A 51 17.43 8.46 -2.64
CA ILE A 51 17.25 8.18 -1.21
C ILE A 51 17.49 6.72 -0.79
N ASN A 52 17.56 5.79 -1.73
CA ASN A 52 17.73 4.37 -1.43
C ASN A 52 19.19 3.94 -1.48
N GLY A 53 19.61 3.11 -0.51
CA GLY A 53 20.97 2.57 -0.43
C GLY A 53 21.95 3.42 0.37
N TYR A 54 21.55 4.61 0.81
CA TYR A 54 22.36 5.45 1.69
C TYR A 54 22.24 5.00 3.14
N ASN A 55 23.37 4.93 3.84
CA ASN A 55 23.45 4.56 5.26
C ASN A 55 22.71 3.24 5.57
N GLY A 56 22.76 2.26 4.65
CA GLY A 56 22.08 0.97 4.80
C GLY A 56 20.56 1.05 4.88
N THR A 57 19.96 2.18 4.47
CA THR A 57 18.53 2.44 4.56
C THR A 57 17.86 2.30 3.20
N TRP A 58 16.69 1.66 3.19
CA TRP A 58 15.90 1.40 2.00
C TRP A 58 14.42 1.62 2.28
N PHE A 59 13.71 2.13 1.28
CA PHE A 59 12.30 2.50 1.33
C PHE A 59 11.55 1.77 0.21
N CYS A 60 10.56 0.96 0.60
CA CYS A 60 9.61 0.32 -0.30
C CYS A 60 8.16 0.57 0.16
N GLY A 61 7.21 0.32 -0.74
CA GLY A 61 5.78 0.51 -0.49
C GLY A 61 5.02 0.85 -1.77
N ALA A 62 3.70 0.69 -1.71
CA ALA A 62 2.80 0.90 -2.85
C ALA A 62 2.84 2.33 -3.42
N TYR A 63 3.30 3.30 -2.61
CA TYR A 63 3.50 4.69 -3.01
C TYR A 63 4.59 4.89 -4.06
N TRP A 64 5.38 3.87 -4.41
CA TRP A 64 6.34 3.94 -5.50
C TRP A 64 5.73 3.79 -6.90
N ARG A 65 4.42 3.49 -7.01
CA ARG A 65 3.67 3.39 -8.26
C ARG A 65 2.22 3.84 -8.09
N ASN A 66 1.24 2.97 -8.36
CA ASN A 66 -0.18 3.28 -8.44
C ASN A 66 -0.94 2.98 -7.13
N GLY A 67 -0.24 2.71 -6.02
CA GLY A 67 -0.86 2.53 -4.71
C GLY A 67 -1.57 1.20 -4.49
N PHE A 68 -1.40 0.20 -5.38
CA PHE A 68 -2.00 -1.12 -5.22
C PHE A 68 -1.08 -2.11 -4.49
N HIS A 69 -1.65 -3.25 -4.08
CA HIS A 69 -0.90 -4.32 -3.39
C HIS A 69 0.29 -4.83 -4.21
N GLU A 70 0.12 -4.98 -5.53
CA GLU A 70 1.18 -5.42 -6.44
C GLU A 70 2.34 -4.41 -6.49
N ASP A 71 2.05 -3.11 -6.37
CA ASP A 71 3.08 -2.07 -6.33
C ASP A 71 3.90 -2.17 -5.03
N GLY A 72 3.24 -2.50 -3.92
CA GLY A 72 3.88 -2.82 -2.65
C GLY A 72 4.83 -4.01 -2.79
N LEU A 73 4.35 -5.11 -3.37
CA LEU A 73 5.15 -6.31 -3.63
C LEU A 73 6.36 -5.99 -4.54
N SER A 74 6.11 -5.35 -5.68
CA SER A 74 7.15 -5.08 -6.67
C SER A 74 8.24 -4.14 -6.14
N SER A 75 7.86 -3.11 -5.37
CA SER A 75 8.85 -2.22 -4.74
C SER A 75 9.64 -2.92 -3.63
N GLY A 76 9.03 -3.82 -2.87
CA GLY A 76 9.72 -4.64 -1.88
C GLY A 76 10.73 -5.59 -2.51
N LEU A 77 10.33 -6.26 -3.61
CA LEU A 77 11.22 -7.12 -4.39
C LEU A 77 12.45 -6.36 -4.91
N ARG A 78 12.24 -5.17 -5.49
CA ARG A 78 13.34 -4.30 -5.94
C ARG A 78 14.33 -3.97 -4.82
N VAL A 79 13.86 -3.66 -3.62
CA VAL A 79 14.73 -3.41 -2.46
C VAL A 79 15.49 -4.67 -2.04
N ALA A 80 14.82 -5.82 -1.98
CA ALA A 80 15.44 -7.08 -1.61
C ALA A 80 16.57 -7.48 -2.58
N GLU A 81 16.34 -7.35 -3.89
CA GLU A 81 17.34 -7.60 -4.92
C GLU A 81 18.55 -6.65 -4.79
N SER A 82 18.28 -5.36 -4.56
CA SER A 82 19.33 -4.34 -4.40
C SER A 82 20.20 -4.60 -3.15
N LEU A 83 19.58 -5.03 -2.05
CA LEU A 83 20.28 -5.45 -0.83
C LEU A 83 21.20 -6.66 -1.06
N CYS A 84 20.73 -7.65 -1.82
CA CYS A 84 21.53 -8.82 -2.18
C CYS A 84 22.74 -8.42 -3.05
N ALA A 85 22.52 -7.58 -4.07
CA ALA A 85 23.59 -7.10 -4.93
C ALA A 85 24.64 -6.29 -4.15
N ALA A 86 24.21 -5.36 -3.30
CA ALA A 86 25.12 -4.55 -2.47
C ALA A 86 25.97 -5.42 -1.53
N ARG A 87 25.40 -6.49 -0.97
CA ARG A 87 26.13 -7.46 -0.14
C ARG A 87 27.16 -8.26 -0.93
N GLN A 88 26.83 -8.68 -2.14
CA GLN A 88 27.77 -9.38 -3.02
C GLN A 88 28.96 -8.50 -3.41
N MET A 89 28.74 -7.20 -3.61
CA MET A 89 29.83 -6.26 -3.92
C MET A 89 30.74 -5.95 -2.72
N ALA A 90 30.24 -6.12 -1.49
CA ALA A 90 30.98 -5.85 -0.27
C ALA A 90 31.78 -7.06 0.26
N ALA A 91 31.57 -8.25 -0.33
CA ALA A 91 32.26 -9.50 0.01
C ALA A 91 33.44 -9.76 -0.93
#